data_AF-A0A1Q7NJM2-F1
#
_entry.id   AF-A0A1Q7NJM2-F1
#
_cell.length_a   1.000
_cell.length_b   1.000
_cell.length_c   1.000
_cell.angle_alpha   90.00
_cell.angle_beta   90.00
_cell.angle_gamma   90.00
#
_symmetry.space_group_name_H-M   'P 1'
#
loop_
_entity.id
_entity.type
_entity.pdbx_description
1 polymer ?
#
loop_
_entity_poly.entity_id
_entity_poly.type
_entity_poly.pdbx_seq_one_letter_code
_entity_poly.pdbx_strand_id
1 'polypeptide(L)' 'KLELELIEVKAYLPQTNEQGEMERFSIFLEGPGNIYLPQRLYRLEHERMGEFEIFLVPISGGQKGFRYEAVFNYFKT' A
#
# COMPACT_ATOMS: atom_id res chain seq x y z
N LYS A 1 -0.05 -14.74 12.21
CA LYS A 1 -0.39 -13.64 11.28
C LYS A 1 0.50 -12.46 11.65
N LEU A 2 0.96 -11.69 10.67
CA LEU A 2 1.73 -10.47 10.91
C LEU A 2 0.77 -9.30 10.73
N GLU A 3 0.66 -8.45 11.73
CA GLU A 3 -0.15 -7.23 11.64
C GLU A 3 0.63 -6.15 10.89
N LEU A 4 -0.07 -5.38 10.05
CA LEU A 4 0.49 -4.21 9.37
C LEU A 4 -0.41 -3.02 9.68
N GLU A 5 0.17 -1.92 10.13
CA GLU A 5 -0.57 -0.70 10.42
C GLU A 5 -0.57 0.23 9.21
N LEU A 6 -1.74 0.70 8.77
CA LEU A 6 -1.87 1.74 7.75
C LEU A 6 -1.50 3.09 8.36
N ILE A 7 -0.37 3.64 7.95
CA ILE A 7 0.18 4.87 8.53
C ILE A 7 -0.03 6.12 7.66
N GLU A 8 -0.19 5.95 6.35
CA GLU A 8 -0.39 7.05 5.41
C GLU A 8 -1.14 6.60 4.16
N VAL A 9 -2.01 7.46 3.66
CA VAL A 9 -2.61 7.36 2.31
C VAL A 9 -2.25 8.64 1.57
N LYS A 10 -1.59 8.51 0.44
CA LYS A 10 -1.13 9.63 -0.39
C LYS A 10 -1.82 9.60 -1.74
N ALA A 11 -2.75 10.54 -1.94
CA ALA A 11 -3.37 10.76 -3.24
C ALA A 11 -2.43 11.53 -4.18
N TYR A 12 -2.52 11.24 -5.48
CA TYR A 12 -1.77 11.95 -6.51
C TYR A 12 -2.72 12.74 -7.40
N LEU A 13 -2.36 13.99 -7.69
CA LEU A 13 -3.11 14.81 -8.63
C LEU A 13 -3.00 14.24 -10.05
N PRO A 14 -4.04 14.41 -10.89
CA PRO A 14 -3.95 14.09 -12.31
C PRO A 14 -2.79 14.84 -12.98
N GLN A 15 -2.05 14.16 -13.84
CA GLN A 15 -1.03 14.77 -14.68
C GLN A 15 -1.60 15.09 -16.07
N THR A 16 -1.01 16.07 -16.76
CA THR A 16 -1.49 16.56 -18.07
C THR A 16 -1.55 15.50 -19.16
N ASN A 17 -0.85 14.38 -18.98
CA ASN A 17 -0.77 13.29 -19.95
C ASN A 17 -1.71 12.12 -19.61
N GLU A 18 -2.53 12.24 -18.57
CA GLU A 18 -3.44 11.19 -18.13
C GLU A 18 -4.79 11.32 -18.84
N GLN A 19 -5.23 10.22 -19.46
CA GLN A 19 -6.49 10.16 -20.19
C GLN A 19 -7.61 9.70 -19.25
N GLY A 20 -8.72 10.45 -19.21
CA GLY A 20 -9.92 10.09 -18.44
C GLY A 20 -9.86 10.38 -16.94
N GLU A 21 -10.88 9.96 -16.21
CA GLU A 21 -11.01 10.12 -14.75
C GLU A 21 -10.21 9.03 -14.00
N MET A 22 -8.90 8.96 -14.25
CA MET A 22 -8.02 8.05 -13.53
C MET A 22 -7.70 8.60 -12.13
N GLU A 23 -7.87 7.77 -11.11
CA GLU A 23 -7.42 8.05 -9.75
C GLU A 23 -6.20 7.21 -9.38
N ARG A 24 -5.33 7.83 -8.58
CA ARG A 24 -4.09 7.22 -8.11
C ARG A 24 -3.81 7.58 -6.68
N PHE A 25 -3.38 6.59 -5.92
CA PHE A 25 -2.92 6.78 -4.55
C PHE A 25 -1.93 5.69 -4.16
N SER A 26 -1.04 6.03 -3.24
CA SER A 26 -0.23 5.06 -2.50
C SER A 26 -0.79 4.89 -1.10
N ILE A 27 -0.68 3.69 -0.55
CA ILE A 27 -0.79 3.47 0.89
C ILE A 27 0.56 3.06 1.44
N PHE A 28 0.84 3.46 2.67
CA PHE A 28 2.04 3.08 3.39
C PHE A 28 1.67 2.31 4.65
N LEU A 29 2.31 1.16 4.82
CA LEU A 29 2.09 0.24 5.92
C LEU A 29 3.38 0.10 6.74
N GLU A 30 3.28 -0.01 8.06
CA GLU A 30 4.40 -0.33 8.94
C GLU A 30 4.18 -1.68 9.63
N GLY A 31 5.19 -2.54 9.60
CA GLY A 31 5.16 -3.84 10.29
C GLY A 31 5.78 -3.77 11.69
N PRO A 32 5.45 -4.72 12.58
CA PRO A 32 5.99 -4.75 13.93
C PRO A 32 7.47 -5.15 13.92
N GLY A 33 8.34 -4.26 14.40
CA GLY A 33 9.74 -4.55 14.63
C GLY A 33 10.52 -4.92 13.36
N ASN A 34 11.37 -5.95 13.46
CA ASN A 34 12.44 -6.19 12.48
C ASN A 34 12.11 -7.31 11.46
N ILE A 35 10.82 -7.59 11.21
CA ILE A 35 10.42 -8.62 10.24
C ILE A 35 10.46 -8.03 8.84
N TYR A 36 11.38 -8.53 8.02
CA TYR A 36 11.46 -8.13 6.62
C TYR A 36 10.48 -8.93 5.76
N LEU A 37 9.66 -8.23 4.98
CA LEU A 37 8.81 -8.82 3.95
C LEU A 37 9.40 -8.46 2.58
N PRO A 38 9.81 -9.45 1.76
CA PRO A 38 10.30 -9.17 0.41
C PRO A 38 9.17 -8.63 -0.47
N GLN A 39 9.55 -7.95 -1.56
CA GLN A 39 8.60 -7.44 -2.55
C GLN A 39 7.84 -8.60 -3.23
N ARG A 40 6.52 -8.66 -3.06
CA ARG A 40 5.63 -9.61 -3.73
C ARG A 40 4.16 -9.34 -3.42
N LEU A 41 3.27 -10.16 -3.99
CA LEU A 41 1.85 -10.21 -3.65
C LEU A 41 1.65 -10.89 -2.28
N TYR A 42 0.89 -10.24 -1.40
CA TYR A 42 0.50 -10.75 -0.08
C TYR A 42 -1.01 -10.81 0.05
N ARG A 43 -1.50 -11.92 0.60
CA ARG A 43 -2.88 -12.03 1.09
C ARG A 43 -2.98 -11.31 2.44
N LEU A 44 -3.87 -10.34 2.49
CA LEU A 44 -4.22 -9.55 3.67
C LEU A 44 -5.65 -9.89 4.08
N GLU A 45 -5.91 -9.70 5.37
CA GLU A 45 -7.23 -9.85 5.96
C GLU A 45 -7.53 -8.56 6.72
N HIS A 46 -8.71 -8.00 6.50
CA HIS A 46 -9.17 -6.80 7.18
C HIS A 46 -10.62 -6.97 7.58
N GLU A 47 -10.97 -6.63 8.82
CA GLU A 47 -12.27 -6.93 9.43
C GLU A 47 -13.47 -6.52 8.58
N ARG A 48 -13.40 -5.34 7.94
CA ARG A 48 -14.49 -4.82 7.08
C ARG A 48 -14.41 -5.23 5.61
N MET A 49 -13.20 -5.49 5.10
CA MET A 49 -12.99 -5.74 3.66
C MET A 49 -12.86 -7.23 3.34
N GLY A 50 -12.76 -8.08 4.36
CA GLY A 50 -12.48 -9.50 4.19
C GLY A 50 -11.03 -9.75 3.77
N GLU A 51 -10.83 -10.81 3.00
CA GLU A 51 -9.53 -11.18 2.47
C GLU A 51 -9.33 -10.64 1.06
N PHE A 52 -8.14 -10.11 0.79
CA PHE A 52 -7.75 -9.59 -0.52
C PHE A 52 -6.24 -9.68 -0.69
N GLU A 53 -5.76 -9.45 -1.90
CA GLU A 53 -4.33 -9.48 -2.20
C GLU A 53 -3.82 -8.09 -2.56
N ILE A 54 -2.68 -7.69 -1.99
CA ILE A 54 -1.98 -6.44 -2.33
C ILE A 54 -0.52 -6.74 -2.61
N PHE A 55 0.03 -6.11 -3.65
CA PHE A 55 1.45 -6.15 -3.94
C PHE A 55 2.18 -5.14 -3.05
N LEU A 56 3.03 -5.63 -2.16
CA LEU A 56 3.79 -4.79 -1.23
C LEU A 56 5.25 -4.67 -1.67
N VAL A 57 5.77 -3.45 -1.59
CA VAL A 57 7.19 -3.14 -1.83
C VAL A 57 7.82 -2.64 -0.53
N PRO A 58 8.88 -3.27 -0.01
CA PRO A 58 9.60 -2.73 1.14
C PRO A 58 10.34 -1.44 0.74
N ILE A 59 10.18 -0.40 1.54
CA ILE A 59 10.84 0.90 1.35
C ILE A 59 11.69 1.27 2.56
N SER A 60 12.67 2.15 2.35
CA SER A 60 13.49 2.71 3.44
C SER A 60 12.64 3.60 4.35
N GLY A 61 12.91 3.59 5.67
CA GLY A 61 12.45 4.66 6.57
C GLY A 61 11.31 4.33 7.53
N GLY A 62 11.23 3.11 8.07
CA GLY A 62 10.43 2.88 9.28
C GLY A 62 11.22 3.24 10.54
N GLN A 63 10.59 3.99 11.46
CA GLN A 63 11.20 4.34 12.75
C GLN A 63 11.04 3.20 13.76
N LYS A 64 10.02 2.35 13.58
CA LYS A 64 9.65 1.26 14.49
C LYS A 64 9.72 -0.13 13.83
N GLY A 65 10.00 -0.19 12.53
CA GLY A 65 10.13 -1.43 11.78
C GLY A 65 10.39 -1.21 10.29
N PHE A 66 10.03 -2.19 9.47
CA PHE A 66 10.04 -2.02 8.02
C PHE A 66 8.77 -1.32 7.55
N ARG A 67 8.92 -0.42 6.58
CA ARG A 67 7.82 0.25 5.91
C ARG A 67 7.58 -0.36 4.54
N TYR A 68 6.33 -0.41 4.12
CA TYR A 68 5.91 -0.96 2.85
C TYR A 68 5.01 0.01 2.11
N GLU A 69 5.09 0.01 0.79
CA GLU A 69 4.21 0.77 -0.08
C GLU A 69 3.38 -0.18 -0.95
N ALA A 70 2.12 0.18 -1.17
CA ALA A 70 1.33 -0.32 -2.29
C ALA A 70 0.78 0.86 -3.09
N VAL A 71 0.81 0.73 -4.42
CA VAL A 71 0.39 1.78 -5.35
C VAL A 71 -0.84 1.32 -6.12
N PHE A 72 -1.85 2.17 -6.18
CA PHE A 72 -3.12 1.93 -6.86
C PHE A 72 -3.31 2.93 -7.99
N ASN A 73 -3.77 2.42 -9.14
CA ASN A 73 -4.20 3.22 -10.27
C ASN A 73 -5.49 2.59 -10.80
N TYR A 74 -6.56 3.36 -10.93
CA TYR A 74 -7.84 2.85 -11.41
C TYR A 74 -8.63 3.94 -12.14
N PHE A 75 -9.47 3.54 -13.09
CA PHE A 75 -10.42 4.45 -13.71
C PHE A 75 -11.69 4.50 -12.89
N LYS A 76 -12.18 5.70 -12.57
CA LYS A 76 -13.56 5.85 -12.10
C LYS A 76 -14.49 5.37 -13.20
N THR A 77 -15.30 4.37 -12.89
CA THR A 77 -16.39 3.90 -13.76
C THR A 77 -17.68 4.54 -13.28
#